data_AF-A0A7V0T5L7-F1
#
_entry.id   AF-A0A7V0T5L7-F1
#
_cell.length_a   1.000
_cell.length_b   1.000
_cell.length_c   1.000
_cell.angle_alpha   90.00
_cell.angle_beta   90.00
_cell.angle_gamma   90.00
#
_symmetry.space_group_name_H-M   'P 1'
#
loop_
_entity.id
_entity.type
_entity.pdbx_description
1 polymer ?
#
loop_
_entity_poly.entity_id
_entity_poly.type
_entity_poly.pdbx_seq_one_letter_code
_entity_poly.pdbx_strand_id
1 'polypeptide(L)'
;MTDDVRKTEPALRRGAPEETAGPRTDELTPSAPSREIVPVHQAAFFTDSNRLTKETQDRTWSELAFELFAACRERYLAACALVGVEPELARLVRAITALEPPRLARTYRKIAAFYRFAFVGEPQTELPFDDRDHLALMETDWRKFFRLETQRLARIDHLARSVLRAVAFGVSAEGRVAEAHVVDVLNERYGRFHLARRMELLKLSIHPEELEGWRFLDGPDWD
;
A
#
# COMPACT_ATOMS: atom_id res chain seq x y z
N MET A 1 20.23 11.80 103.48
CA MET A 1 18.75 11.81 103.61
C MET A 1 18.22 11.26 102.30
N THR A 2 17.97 9.94 102.28
CA THR A 2 16.62 9.32 102.33
C THR A 2 15.89 9.61 101.03
N ASP A 3 15.39 8.67 100.24
CA ASP A 3 15.11 7.23 100.37
C ASP A 3 14.96 6.73 98.91
N ASP A 4 15.37 5.50 98.57
CA ASP A 4 14.48 4.32 98.42
C ASP A 4 13.42 4.56 97.30
N VAL A 5 13.28 3.77 96.24
CA VAL A 5 12.90 2.36 96.28
C VAL A 5 13.13 1.70 94.91
N ARG A 6 13.72 0.51 95.00
CA ARG A 6 13.75 -0.68 94.12
C ARG A 6 12.64 -0.81 93.05
N LYS A 7 13.00 -1.35 91.87
CA LYS A 7 12.74 -2.77 91.52
C LYS A 7 13.23 -3.19 90.11
N THR A 8 14.03 -4.26 90.10
CA THR A 8 14.20 -5.34 89.10
C THR A 8 14.85 -5.10 87.73
N GLU A 9 16.10 -5.59 87.62
CA GLU A 9 16.79 -6.16 86.44
C GLU A 9 16.13 -7.47 85.90
N PRO A 10 16.68 -8.19 84.89
CA PRO A 10 17.03 -7.80 83.52
C PRO A 10 16.66 -8.89 82.45
N ALA A 11 17.08 -8.65 81.19
CA ALA A 11 17.67 -9.64 80.27
C ALA A 11 16.73 -10.70 79.62
N LEU A 12 16.82 -11.06 78.33
CA LEU A 12 17.70 -10.70 77.21
C LEU A 12 17.22 -11.46 75.95
N ARG A 13 17.73 -11.02 74.78
CA ARG A 13 17.81 -11.70 73.47
C ARG A 13 16.68 -11.37 72.49
N ARG A 14 16.94 -10.93 71.26
CA ARG A 14 18.18 -10.80 70.45
C ARG A 14 17.85 -9.91 69.25
N GLY A 15 18.83 -9.12 68.80
CA GLY A 15 18.88 -8.60 67.42
C GLY A 15 18.97 -7.09 67.30
N ALA A 16 20.21 -6.60 67.26
CA ALA A 16 20.64 -5.27 66.84
C ALA A 16 21.73 -5.50 65.76
N PRO A 17 22.29 -4.49 65.06
CA PRO A 17 21.77 -3.19 64.65
C PRO A 17 22.17 -2.82 63.18
N GLU A 18 21.98 -1.54 62.85
CA GLU A 18 22.83 -0.68 62.00
C GLU A 18 22.47 -0.42 60.54
N GLU A 19 21.98 0.81 60.36
CA GLU A 19 22.00 1.68 59.20
C GLU A 19 23.32 1.65 58.41
N THR A 20 23.23 1.85 57.09
CA THR A 20 24.03 2.87 56.37
C THR A 20 23.54 3.11 54.93
N ALA A 21 23.03 4.32 54.69
CA ALA A 21 23.23 5.22 53.55
C ALA A 21 23.07 4.76 52.06
N GLY A 22 21.91 5.13 51.46
CA GLY A 22 21.71 5.71 50.09
C GLY A 22 21.95 4.82 48.83
N PRO A 23 21.62 5.27 47.59
CA PRO A 23 20.69 6.30 47.12
C PRO A 23 19.50 5.71 46.29
N ARG A 24 18.62 6.62 45.83
CA ARG A 24 17.44 6.43 44.96
C ARG A 24 17.59 5.43 43.81
N THR A 25 16.56 4.61 43.60
CA THR A 25 16.00 4.34 42.26
C THR A 25 14.56 3.91 42.43
N ASP A 26 13.64 4.75 41.94
CA ASP A 26 12.27 4.37 41.65
C ASP A 26 12.32 3.15 40.72
N GLU A 27 11.97 1.97 41.23
CA GLU A 27 11.64 0.82 40.39
C GLU A 27 10.32 1.13 39.68
N LEU A 28 10.46 1.86 38.57
CA LEU A 28 9.53 1.84 37.45
C LEU A 28 9.35 0.39 37.03
N THR A 29 8.34 -0.27 37.61
CA THR A 29 7.72 -1.42 36.97
C THR A 29 7.34 -0.95 35.56
N PRO A 30 7.79 -1.59 34.47
CA PRO A 30 7.32 -1.22 33.15
C PRO A 30 5.82 -1.52 33.11
N SER A 31 5.02 -0.47 33.28
CA SER A 31 3.59 -0.49 32.99
C SER A 31 3.49 -1.01 31.56
N ALA A 32 2.94 -2.22 31.43
CA ALA A 32 2.65 -2.80 30.12
C ALA A 32 1.97 -1.71 29.27
N PRO A 33 2.39 -1.50 28.01
CA PRO A 33 1.83 -0.43 27.21
C PRO A 33 0.32 -0.59 27.23
N SER A 34 -0.34 0.42 27.81
CA SER A 34 -1.79 0.51 27.85
C SER A 34 -2.22 0.34 26.40
N ARG A 35 -2.89 -0.77 26.10
CA ARG A 35 -3.44 -1.03 24.77
C ARG A 35 -4.44 0.09 24.54
N GLU A 36 -3.99 1.13 23.85
CA GLU A 36 -4.83 2.22 23.41
C GLU A 36 -5.91 1.57 22.54
N ILE A 37 -7.12 1.52 23.06
CA ILE A 37 -8.27 1.01 22.32
C ILE A 37 -8.52 2.07 21.25
N VAL A 38 -8.00 1.81 20.06
CA VAL A 38 -8.23 2.66 18.90
C VAL A 38 -9.75 2.71 18.67
N PRO A 39 -10.37 3.89 18.68
CA PRO A 39 -11.80 4.00 18.43
C PRO A 39 -12.13 3.41 17.06
N VAL A 40 -13.20 2.61 16.98
CA VAL A 40 -13.60 1.81 15.80
C VAL A 40 -13.68 2.62 14.49
N HIS A 41 -13.87 3.93 14.58
CA HIS A 41 -13.93 4.88 13.45
C HIS A 41 -12.54 5.30 12.92
N GLN A 42 -11.45 4.95 13.60
CA GLN A 42 -10.05 5.13 13.16
C GLN A 42 -9.37 3.79 12.82
N ALA A 43 -10.07 2.67 12.97
CA ALA A 43 -9.62 1.38 12.46
C ALA A 43 -10.05 1.25 10.99
N ALA A 44 -9.21 1.65 10.03
CA ALA A 44 -9.38 1.19 8.66
C ALA A 44 -9.25 -0.35 8.66
N PHE A 45 -10.36 -1.02 8.39
CA PHE A 45 -10.66 -2.38 8.83
C PHE A 45 -9.75 -3.46 8.21
N PHE A 46 -9.34 -4.43 9.04
CA PHE A 46 -8.83 -5.76 8.67
C PHE A 46 -9.83 -6.58 7.80
N THR A 47 -11.06 -6.06 7.64
CA THR A 47 -12.19 -6.64 6.93
C THR A 47 -12.88 -5.66 5.97
N ASP A 48 -12.30 -4.48 5.68
CA ASP A 48 -12.74 -3.73 4.49
C ASP A 48 -12.34 -4.57 3.27
N SER A 49 -13.28 -5.39 2.83
CA SER A 49 -13.06 -6.44 1.83
C SER A 49 -12.54 -5.89 0.49
N ASN A 50 -12.53 -4.55 0.30
CA ASN A 50 -12.19 -3.88 -0.96
C ASN A 50 -12.99 -4.47 -2.14
N ARG A 51 -14.09 -5.18 -1.87
CA ARG A 51 -14.76 -6.01 -2.86
C ARG A 51 -15.41 -5.13 -3.91
N LEU A 52 -16.12 -4.10 -3.48
CA LEU A 52 -16.74 -3.11 -4.35
C LEU A 52 -15.70 -2.29 -5.14
N THR A 53 -14.57 -1.96 -4.51
CA THR A 53 -13.45 -1.28 -5.19
C THR A 53 -12.85 -2.17 -6.27
N LYS A 54 -12.62 -3.45 -5.97
CA LYS A 54 -12.12 -4.43 -6.95
C LYS A 54 -13.12 -4.67 -8.07
N GLU A 55 -14.39 -4.89 -7.75
CA GLU A 55 -15.46 -5.05 -8.75
C GLU A 55 -15.54 -3.82 -9.66
N THR A 56 -15.43 -2.63 -9.10
CA THR A 56 -15.36 -1.37 -9.87
C THR A 56 -14.13 -1.35 -10.76
N GLN A 57 -12.95 -1.66 -10.23
CA GLN A 57 -11.71 -1.71 -10.99
C GLN A 57 -11.74 -2.76 -12.10
N ASP A 58 -12.35 -3.92 -11.88
CA ASP A 58 -12.46 -4.98 -12.88
C ASP A 58 -13.42 -4.55 -14.01
N ARG A 59 -14.56 -3.92 -13.68
CA ARG A 59 -15.53 -3.39 -14.67
C ARG A 59 -14.94 -2.28 -15.54
N THR A 60 -14.08 -1.42 -14.97
CA THR A 60 -13.49 -0.29 -15.70
C THR A 60 -12.17 -0.61 -16.40
N TRP A 61 -11.67 -1.84 -16.30
CA TRP A 61 -10.32 -2.21 -16.77
C TRP A 61 -10.08 -1.86 -18.24
N SER A 62 -10.98 -2.28 -19.14
CA SER A 62 -10.77 -2.18 -20.60
C SER A 62 -10.71 -0.73 -21.05
N GLU A 63 -11.65 0.08 -20.56
CA GLU A 63 -11.74 1.50 -20.83
C GLU A 63 -10.51 2.24 -20.33
N LEU A 64 -10.17 2.08 -19.05
CA LEU A 64 -9.08 2.84 -18.44
C LEU A 64 -7.70 2.40 -18.96
N ALA A 65 -7.49 1.10 -19.22
CA ALA A 65 -6.29 0.63 -19.89
C ALA A 65 -6.15 1.23 -21.29
N PHE A 66 -7.27 1.39 -22.02
CA PHE A 66 -7.27 2.05 -23.33
C PHE A 66 -6.98 3.55 -23.22
N GLU A 67 -7.50 4.25 -22.21
CA GLU A 67 -7.15 5.65 -21.95
C GLU A 67 -5.64 5.83 -21.72
N LEU A 68 -5.01 4.94 -20.94
CA LEU A 68 -3.55 4.93 -20.73
C LEU A 68 -2.79 4.74 -22.05
N PHE A 69 -3.21 3.77 -22.85
CA PHE A 69 -2.62 3.52 -24.17
C PHE A 69 -2.80 4.74 -25.10
N ALA A 70 -4.00 5.30 -25.18
CA ALA A 70 -4.33 6.42 -26.04
C ALA A 70 -3.51 7.66 -25.70
N ALA A 71 -3.37 7.99 -24.41
CA ALA A 71 -2.53 9.11 -23.95
C ALA A 71 -1.06 8.93 -24.36
N CYS A 72 -0.51 7.71 -24.22
CA CYS A 72 0.85 7.40 -24.67
C CYS A 72 0.97 7.50 -26.20
N ARG A 73 -0.04 7.01 -26.92
CA ARG A 73 -0.08 6.94 -28.39
C ARG A 73 -0.10 8.33 -29.00
N GLU A 74 -0.99 9.19 -28.53
CA GLU A 74 -1.13 10.56 -29.04
C GLU A 74 0.18 11.34 -28.90
N ARG A 75 0.80 11.29 -27.71
CA ARG A 75 2.10 11.93 -27.47
C ARG A 75 3.19 11.38 -28.40
N TYR A 76 3.26 10.06 -28.55
CA TYR A 76 4.27 9.43 -29.41
C TYR A 76 4.08 9.77 -30.89
N LEU A 77 2.85 9.69 -31.40
CA LEU A 77 2.55 10.02 -32.79
C LEU A 77 2.78 11.50 -33.09
N ALA A 78 2.47 12.40 -32.14
CA ALA A 78 2.81 13.82 -32.26
C ALA A 78 4.33 14.03 -32.38
N ALA A 79 5.13 13.32 -31.58
CA ALA A 79 6.59 13.37 -31.66
C ALA A 79 7.12 12.80 -33.00
N CYS A 80 6.57 11.69 -33.48
CA CYS A 80 6.90 11.13 -34.79
C CYS A 80 6.60 12.12 -35.93
N ALA A 81 5.44 12.77 -35.89
CA ALA A 81 5.04 13.78 -36.85
C ALA A 81 5.98 15.00 -36.84
N LEU A 82 6.37 15.47 -35.65
CA LEU A 82 7.31 16.59 -35.49
C LEU A 82 8.67 16.30 -36.14
N VAL A 83 9.17 15.06 -35.99
CA VAL A 83 10.47 14.63 -36.54
C VAL A 83 10.35 14.20 -38.01
N GLY A 84 9.14 14.00 -38.52
CA GLY A 84 8.90 13.56 -39.90
C GLY A 84 9.26 12.11 -40.15
N VAL A 85 9.17 11.25 -39.13
CA VAL A 85 9.48 9.81 -39.23
C VAL A 85 8.24 8.96 -38.93
N GLU A 86 8.12 7.83 -39.63
CA GLU A 86 7.08 6.83 -39.38
C GLU A 86 7.72 5.49 -39.00
N PRO A 87 8.14 5.30 -37.74
CA PRO A 87 8.65 4.02 -37.27
C PRO A 87 7.58 2.92 -37.36
N GLU A 88 8.01 1.66 -37.42
CA GLU A 88 7.08 0.52 -37.40
C GLU A 88 6.11 0.59 -36.21
N LEU A 89 6.61 0.95 -35.02
CA LEU A 89 5.77 1.11 -33.84
C LEU A 89 4.67 2.16 -34.05
N ALA A 90 4.94 3.27 -34.72
CA ALA A 90 3.95 4.32 -35.00
C ALA A 90 2.82 3.81 -35.90
N ARG A 91 3.17 3.05 -36.95
CA ARG A 91 2.22 2.39 -37.84
C ARG A 91 1.35 1.38 -37.08
N LEU A 92 1.96 0.54 -36.24
CA LEU A 92 1.24 -0.46 -35.46
C LEU A 92 0.25 0.17 -34.49
N VAL A 93 0.68 1.15 -33.68
CA VAL A 93 -0.18 1.76 -32.66
C VAL A 93 -1.30 2.62 -33.25
N ARG A 94 -1.10 3.17 -34.46
CA ARG A 94 -2.14 3.92 -35.19
C ARG A 94 -3.30 3.01 -35.63
N ALA A 95 -3.02 1.75 -35.95
CA ALA A 95 -4.03 0.78 -36.38
C ALA A 95 -4.90 0.25 -35.21
N ILE A 96 -4.50 0.48 -33.96
CA ILE A 96 -5.18 -0.07 -32.78
C ILE A 96 -6.31 0.87 -32.35
N THR A 97 -7.56 0.41 -32.47
CA THR A 97 -8.77 1.17 -32.12
C THR A 97 -9.42 0.72 -30.81
N ALA A 98 -9.08 -0.47 -30.33
CA ALA A 98 -9.55 -1.01 -29.05
C ALA A 98 -8.47 -1.91 -28.42
N LEU A 99 -8.54 -2.11 -27.10
CA LEU A 99 -7.70 -3.09 -26.40
C LEU A 99 -8.44 -4.40 -26.22
N GLU A 100 -7.86 -5.48 -26.73
CA GLU A 100 -8.27 -6.83 -26.37
C GLU A 100 -7.56 -7.28 -25.09
N PRO A 101 -8.26 -7.91 -24.13
CA PRO A 101 -7.62 -8.59 -23.01
C PRO A 101 -6.61 -9.63 -23.51
N PRO A 102 -5.49 -9.87 -22.78
CA PRO A 102 -5.13 -9.31 -21.47
C PRO A 102 -4.14 -8.11 -21.54
N ARG A 103 -4.10 -7.32 -22.63
CA ARG A 103 -3.09 -6.27 -22.81
C ARG A 103 -3.11 -5.24 -21.67
N LEU A 104 -1.95 -4.96 -21.06
CA LEU A 104 -1.80 -4.05 -19.91
C LEU A 104 -2.53 -4.48 -18.62
N ALA A 105 -2.98 -5.74 -18.51
CA ALA A 105 -3.65 -6.22 -17.30
C ALA A 105 -2.78 -6.12 -16.05
N ARG A 106 -1.48 -6.43 -16.14
CA ARG A 106 -0.55 -6.34 -15.00
C ARG A 106 -0.28 -4.90 -14.64
N THR A 107 -0.08 -4.04 -15.64
CA THR A 107 0.07 -2.59 -15.45
C THR A 107 -1.15 -2.01 -14.72
N TYR A 108 -2.36 -2.30 -15.21
CA TYR A 108 -3.60 -1.82 -14.59
C TYR A 108 -3.75 -2.30 -13.15
N ARG A 109 -3.57 -3.61 -12.92
CA ARG A 109 -3.64 -4.20 -11.58
C ARG A 109 -2.63 -3.59 -10.61
N LYS A 110 -1.45 -3.20 -11.10
CA LYS A 110 -0.43 -2.54 -10.28
C LYS A 110 -0.87 -1.14 -9.85
N ILE A 111 -1.43 -0.33 -10.77
CA ILE A 111 -1.99 1.00 -10.44
C ILE A 111 -3.19 0.85 -9.49
N ALA A 112 -4.07 -0.12 -9.76
CA ALA A 112 -5.22 -0.43 -8.91
C ALA A 112 -4.80 -0.87 -7.50
N ALA A 113 -3.74 -1.67 -7.39
CA ALA A 113 -3.15 -2.03 -6.11
C ALA A 113 -2.60 -0.80 -5.39
N PHE A 114 -1.84 0.05 -6.08
CA PHE A 114 -1.34 1.29 -5.50
C PHE A 114 -2.48 2.15 -4.95
N TYR A 115 -3.55 2.37 -5.71
CA TYR A 115 -4.72 3.13 -5.24
C TYR A 115 -5.32 2.55 -3.95
N ARG A 116 -5.52 1.23 -3.88
CA ARG A 116 -6.06 0.60 -2.66
C ARG A 116 -5.14 0.73 -1.45
N PHE A 117 -3.82 0.82 -1.66
CA PHE A 117 -2.82 0.81 -0.58
C PHE A 117 -2.24 2.17 -0.22
N ALA A 118 -2.32 3.16 -1.11
CA ALA A 118 -1.78 4.50 -0.88
C ALA A 118 -2.58 5.29 0.18
N PHE A 119 -3.85 4.92 0.39
CA PHE A 119 -4.75 5.57 1.34
C PHE A 119 -5.03 4.72 2.59
N VAL A 120 -4.13 3.81 2.94
CA VAL A 120 -4.25 2.99 4.16
C VAL A 120 -4.18 3.89 5.39
N GLY A 121 -5.30 4.04 6.10
CA GLY A 121 -5.43 4.88 7.30
C GLY A 121 -6.32 6.12 7.11
N GLU A 122 -6.74 6.42 5.88
CA GLU A 122 -7.74 7.43 5.57
C GLU A 122 -8.98 6.74 4.95
N PRO A 123 -10.19 7.28 5.11
CA PRO A 123 -11.33 6.78 4.35
C PRO A 123 -11.00 6.93 2.86
N GLN A 124 -10.98 5.82 2.10
CA GLN A 124 -10.73 5.87 0.64
C GLN A 124 -11.75 6.77 -0.08
N THR A 125 -12.95 6.85 0.49
CA THR A 125 -14.05 7.73 0.09
C THR A 125 -14.83 8.09 1.36
N GLU A 126 -15.15 9.37 1.56
CA GLU A 126 -16.07 9.79 2.63
C GLU A 126 -17.44 9.15 2.39
N LEU A 127 -18.03 8.49 3.40
CA LEU A 127 -19.39 7.99 3.28
C LEU A 127 -20.31 9.16 2.94
N PRO A 128 -21.02 9.12 1.79
CA PRO A 128 -21.97 10.17 1.49
C PRO A 128 -23.08 10.11 2.54
N PHE A 129 -23.31 11.22 3.25
CA PHE A 129 -24.48 11.41 4.12
C PHE A 129 -25.76 11.71 3.32
N ASP A 130 -25.72 11.54 1.99
CA ASP A 130 -26.83 11.74 1.08
C ASP A 130 -27.11 10.44 0.29
N ASP A 131 -28.30 10.34 -0.30
CA ASP A 131 -28.81 9.17 -1.05
C ASP A 131 -28.03 8.86 -2.35
N ARG A 132 -26.78 9.33 -2.50
CA ARG A 132 -25.95 9.01 -3.66
C ARG A 132 -25.57 7.53 -3.64
N ASP A 133 -25.66 6.91 -4.83
CA ASP A 133 -25.19 5.54 -5.05
C ASP A 133 -23.69 5.45 -4.73
N HIS A 134 -23.37 4.77 -3.63
CA HIS A 134 -22.01 4.59 -3.14
C HIS A 134 -21.09 3.96 -4.21
N LEU A 135 -21.62 3.08 -5.06
CA LEU A 135 -20.86 2.48 -6.17
C LEU A 135 -20.46 3.52 -7.21
N ALA A 136 -21.37 4.44 -7.54
CA ALA A 136 -21.11 5.50 -8.51
C ALA A 136 -20.03 6.47 -7.99
N LEU A 137 -20.01 6.74 -6.68
CA LEU A 137 -18.97 7.57 -6.06
C LEU A 137 -17.59 6.88 -6.11
N MET A 138 -17.50 5.61 -5.72
CA MET A 138 -16.25 4.84 -5.79
C MET A 138 -15.72 4.76 -7.23
N GLU A 139 -16.60 4.53 -8.20
CA GLU A 139 -16.22 4.52 -9.61
C GLU A 139 -15.71 5.88 -10.08
N THR A 140 -16.39 6.96 -9.66
CA THR A 140 -15.96 8.33 -9.98
C THR A 140 -14.57 8.64 -9.41
N ASP A 141 -14.33 8.30 -8.15
CA ASP A 141 -13.05 8.52 -7.48
C ASP A 141 -11.93 7.71 -8.13
N TRP A 142 -12.19 6.42 -8.41
CA TRP A 142 -11.24 5.55 -9.09
C TRP A 142 -10.88 6.09 -10.49
N ARG A 143 -11.88 6.46 -11.29
CA ARG A 143 -11.65 7.02 -12.64
C ARG A 143 -10.88 8.33 -12.59
N LYS A 144 -11.23 9.22 -11.65
CA LYS A 144 -10.53 10.49 -11.44
C LYS A 144 -9.07 10.25 -11.09
N PHE A 145 -8.80 9.36 -10.14
CA PHE A 145 -7.44 8.97 -9.78
C PHE A 145 -6.68 8.41 -10.98
N PHE A 146 -7.24 7.42 -11.69
CA PHE A 146 -6.58 6.74 -12.79
C PHE A 146 -6.25 7.68 -13.95
N ARG A 147 -7.16 8.61 -14.27
CA ARG A 147 -6.93 9.64 -15.31
C ARG A 147 -5.81 10.59 -14.96
N LEU A 148 -5.76 11.07 -13.71
CA LEU A 148 -4.66 11.90 -13.22
C LEU A 148 -3.33 11.14 -13.27
N GLU A 149 -3.33 9.87 -12.88
CA GLU A 149 -2.13 9.05 -12.91
C GLU A 149 -1.69 8.74 -14.34
N THR A 150 -2.63 8.48 -15.25
CA THR A 150 -2.37 8.33 -16.69
C THR A 150 -1.67 9.56 -17.28
N GLN A 151 -2.15 10.76 -16.97
CA GLN A 151 -1.51 12.01 -17.43
C GLN A 151 -0.06 12.15 -16.93
N ARG A 152 0.24 11.66 -15.72
CA ARG A 152 1.60 11.67 -15.17
C ARG A 152 2.48 10.61 -15.83
N LEU A 153 1.98 9.38 -15.97
CA LEU A 153 2.70 8.26 -16.54
C LEU A 153 3.00 8.46 -18.03
N ALA A 154 2.06 9.01 -18.81
CA ALA A 154 2.24 9.27 -20.23
C ALA A 154 3.36 10.31 -20.52
N ARG A 155 3.78 11.10 -19.53
CA ARG A 155 4.90 12.04 -19.65
C ARG A 155 6.27 11.39 -19.46
N ILE A 156 6.32 10.14 -19.00
CA ILE A 156 7.55 9.38 -18.80
C ILE A 156 7.86 8.66 -20.11
N ASP A 157 8.80 9.17 -20.90
CA ASP A 157 8.97 8.75 -22.30
C ASP A 157 9.29 7.25 -22.46
N HIS A 158 10.13 6.68 -21.59
CA HIS A 158 10.45 5.25 -21.65
C HIS A 158 9.27 4.36 -21.24
N LEU A 159 8.47 4.78 -20.25
CA LEU A 159 7.24 4.08 -19.85
C LEU A 159 6.20 4.17 -20.97
N ALA A 160 5.97 5.36 -21.54
CA ALA A 160 5.03 5.55 -22.64
C ALA A 160 5.40 4.64 -23.82
N ARG A 161 6.68 4.57 -24.19
CA ARG A 161 7.15 3.65 -25.24
C ARG A 161 6.93 2.19 -24.88
N SER A 162 7.15 1.78 -23.63
CA SER A 162 6.88 0.41 -23.18
C SER A 162 5.40 0.06 -23.17
N VAL A 163 4.52 0.98 -22.77
CA VAL A 163 3.05 0.83 -22.89
C VAL A 163 2.67 0.58 -24.35
N LEU A 164 3.21 1.39 -25.27
CA LEU A 164 2.94 1.24 -26.71
C LEU A 164 3.42 -0.10 -27.26
N ARG A 165 4.61 -0.57 -26.87
CA ARG A 165 5.12 -1.88 -27.28
C ARG A 165 4.30 -3.02 -26.68
N ALA A 166 3.97 -2.94 -25.40
CA ALA A 166 3.13 -3.94 -24.73
C ALA A 166 1.79 -4.12 -25.46
N VAL A 167 1.19 -3.02 -25.88
CA VAL A 167 -0.06 -3.04 -26.63
C VAL A 167 0.14 -3.49 -28.08
N ALA A 168 1.16 -2.98 -28.80
CA ALA A 168 1.38 -3.31 -30.21
C ALA A 168 1.72 -4.79 -30.42
N PHE A 169 2.54 -5.35 -29.53
CA PHE A 169 3.02 -6.73 -29.64
C PHE A 169 2.21 -7.74 -28.81
N GLY A 170 1.34 -7.26 -27.93
CA GLY A 170 0.33 -8.06 -27.23
C GLY A 170 0.92 -9.24 -26.46
N VAL A 171 0.41 -10.44 -26.75
CA VAL A 171 0.83 -11.68 -26.07
C VAL A 171 2.20 -12.20 -26.51
N SER A 172 2.88 -11.56 -27.46
CA SER A 172 4.23 -12.01 -27.87
C SER A 172 5.25 -11.85 -26.74
N ALA A 173 6.40 -12.51 -26.87
CA ALA A 173 7.49 -12.35 -25.90
C ALA A 173 7.90 -10.88 -25.73
N GLU A 174 7.94 -10.13 -26.84
CA GLU A 174 8.24 -8.70 -26.83
C GLU A 174 7.18 -7.88 -26.08
N GLY A 175 5.90 -8.16 -26.33
CA GLY A 175 4.80 -7.48 -25.63
C GLY A 175 4.82 -7.74 -24.12
N ARG A 176 5.07 -8.99 -23.71
CA ARG A 176 5.21 -9.36 -22.29
C ARG A 176 6.41 -8.70 -21.61
N VAL A 177 7.56 -8.66 -22.28
CA VAL A 177 8.76 -7.96 -21.77
C VAL A 177 8.50 -6.46 -21.63
N ALA A 178 7.82 -5.86 -22.61
CA ALA A 178 7.46 -4.45 -22.55
C ALA A 178 6.50 -4.15 -21.38
N GLU A 179 5.49 -4.99 -21.13
CA GLU A 179 4.59 -4.83 -19.97
C GLU A 179 5.33 -5.02 -18.64
N ALA A 180 6.24 -6.00 -18.56
CA ALA A 180 7.08 -6.20 -17.38
C ALA A 180 7.91 -4.95 -17.07
N HIS A 181 8.52 -4.32 -18.08
CA HIS A 181 9.25 -3.07 -17.91
C HIS A 181 8.34 -1.94 -17.42
N VAL A 182 7.09 -1.84 -17.89
CA VAL A 182 6.12 -0.88 -17.32
C VAL A 182 5.90 -1.16 -15.83
N VAL A 183 5.68 -2.42 -15.46
CA VAL A 183 5.49 -2.83 -14.06
C VAL A 183 6.72 -2.49 -13.20
N ASP A 184 7.93 -2.65 -13.72
CA ASP A 184 9.17 -2.31 -13.01
C ASP A 184 9.28 -0.81 -12.74
N VAL A 185 9.00 0.04 -13.75
CA VAL A 185 8.96 1.50 -13.55
C VAL A 185 7.89 1.89 -12.54
N LEU A 186 6.73 1.22 -12.55
CA LEU A 186 5.69 1.43 -11.54
C LEU A 186 6.14 0.96 -10.15
N ASN A 187 6.89 -0.13 -10.04
CA ASN A 187 7.47 -0.60 -8.77
C ASN A 187 8.47 0.40 -8.20
N GLU A 188 9.26 1.07 -9.04
CA GLU A 188 10.17 2.12 -8.60
C GLU A 188 9.41 3.37 -8.14
N ARG A 189 8.42 3.80 -8.92
CA ARG A 189 7.63 5.01 -8.65
C ARG A 189 6.76 4.89 -7.39
N TYR A 190 6.04 3.78 -7.28
CA TYR A 190 5.13 3.52 -6.16
C TYR A 190 5.90 2.96 -4.96
N GLY A 191 7.14 2.52 -5.16
CA GLY A 191 7.83 1.66 -4.22
C GLY A 191 7.30 0.22 -4.33
N ARG A 192 8.10 -0.70 -3.79
CA ARG A 192 7.65 -2.07 -3.64
C ARG A 192 6.69 -2.11 -2.46
N PHE A 193 5.40 -2.05 -2.74
CA PHE A 193 4.33 -2.37 -1.79
C PHE A 193 4.40 -3.86 -1.42
N HIS A 194 5.44 -4.22 -0.69
CA HIS A 194 5.63 -5.53 -0.10
C HIS A 194 4.81 -5.63 1.18
N LEU A 195 4.47 -6.86 1.57
CA LEU A 195 3.89 -7.18 2.87
C LEU A 195 4.64 -6.52 4.04
N ALA A 196 5.96 -6.39 3.95
CA ALA A 196 6.78 -5.70 4.95
C ALA A 196 6.48 -4.19 5.08
N ARG A 197 6.35 -3.47 3.95
CA ARG A 197 5.96 -2.04 3.96
C ARG A 197 4.50 -1.88 4.42
N ARG A 198 3.65 -2.87 4.13
CA ARG A 198 2.28 -2.97 4.63
C ARG A 198 2.23 -3.16 6.14
N MET A 199 3.10 -3.98 6.72
CA MET A 199 3.22 -4.13 8.18
C MET A 199 3.77 -2.88 8.85
N GLU A 200 4.76 -2.24 8.24
CA GLU A 200 5.37 -0.99 8.72
C GLU A 200 4.34 0.16 8.74
N LEU A 201 3.61 0.35 7.64
CA LEU A 201 2.57 1.40 7.52
C LEU A 201 1.39 1.16 8.46
N LEU A 202 1.02 -0.11 8.69
CA LEU A 202 -0.10 -0.48 9.56
C LEU A 202 0.28 -0.59 11.03
N LYS A 203 1.54 -0.36 11.41
CA LYS A 203 2.09 -0.58 12.76
C LYS A 203 1.72 -1.97 13.33
N LEU A 204 1.61 -2.97 12.45
CA LEU A 204 1.21 -4.32 12.86
C LEU A 204 2.43 -5.06 13.41
N SER A 205 2.44 -5.32 14.71
CA SER A 205 3.41 -6.20 15.37
C SER A 205 3.04 -7.67 15.13
N ILE A 206 3.16 -8.13 13.90
CA ILE A 206 2.97 -9.54 13.53
C ILE A 206 4.36 -10.18 13.40
N HIS A 207 4.58 -11.32 14.06
CA HIS A 207 5.86 -12.02 13.99
C HIS A 207 6.10 -12.57 12.56
N PRO A 208 7.33 -12.52 12.03
CA PRO A 208 7.64 -12.97 10.66
C PRO A 208 7.18 -14.40 10.35
N GLU A 209 7.11 -15.25 11.37
CA GLU A 209 6.72 -16.66 11.33
C GLU A 209 5.22 -16.85 11.02
N GLU A 210 4.37 -15.88 11.39
CA GLU A 210 2.93 -15.88 11.10
C GLU A 210 2.62 -15.50 9.63
N LEU A 211 3.62 -14.97 8.91
CA LEU A 211 3.52 -14.55 7.51
C LEU A 211 3.84 -15.69 6.53
N GLU A 212 4.36 -16.83 7.00
CA GLU A 212 4.71 -17.96 6.14
C GLU A 212 3.48 -18.59 5.46
N GLY A 213 2.31 -18.51 6.11
CA GLY A 213 1.02 -18.88 5.50
C GLY A 213 0.50 -17.88 4.46
N TRP A 214 1.06 -16.67 4.40
CA TRP A 214 0.64 -15.59 3.50
C TRP A 214 1.52 -15.46 2.25
N ARG A 215 2.58 -16.28 2.14
CA ARG A 215 3.49 -16.36 0.97
C ARG A 215 2.80 -16.89 -0.31
N PHE A 216 1.56 -17.38 -0.23
CA PHE A 216 0.84 -17.99 -1.36
C PHE A 216 0.10 -17.02 -2.28
N LEU A 217 0.70 -15.87 -2.62
CA LEU A 217 0.21 -15.03 -3.73
C LEU A 217 1.28 -14.73 -4.80
N ASP A 218 2.51 -15.23 -4.63
CA ASP A 218 3.59 -15.17 -5.62
C ASP A 218 3.92 -16.58 -6.17
N GLY A 219 2.89 -17.38 -6.45
CA GLY A 219 3.04 -18.64 -7.19
C GLY A 219 3.10 -18.40 -8.71
N PRO A 220 3.92 -19.14 -9.47
CA PRO A 220 4.01 -19.04 -10.93
C PRO A 220 2.87 -19.75 -11.69
N ASP A 221 1.89 -20.34 -11.00
CA ASP A 221 0.89 -21.20 -11.64
C ASP A 221 -0.35 -20.42 -12.06
N TRP A 222 -0.32 -19.88 -13.28
CA TRP A 222 -1.52 -19.64 -14.10
C TRP A 222 -1.16 -19.91 -15.56
N ASP A 223 -1.22 -21.17 -15.96
CA ASP A 223 -1.49 -21.57 -17.35
C ASP A 223 -2.89 -21.11 -17.78
#